data_AF-A0A6F8TUL1-F1
#
_entry.id   AF-A0A6F8TUL1-F1
#
_cell.length_a   1.000
_cell.length_b   1.000
_cell.length_c   1.000
_cell.angle_alpha   90.00
_cell.angle_beta   90.00
_cell.angle_gamma   90.00
#
_symmetry.space_group_name_H-M   'P 1'
#
loop_
_entity.id
_entity.type
_entity.pdbx_description
1 polymer ?
#
loop_
_entity_poly.entity_id
_entity_poly.type
_entity_poly.pdbx_seq_one_letter_code
_entity_poly.pdbx_strand_id
1 'polypeptide(L)'
;MNRNPIIPFILIMALGIGLVFFLSIEGLNNAEEKANEEKHGEMKEGEEASSGEFDPEAKYKESCVSCHGGNYEGGAGPALKGTKLSKDEIKETIKNGRGIMPAGLVQEENLDAMADWIKSLK
;
A
#
# COMPACT_ATOMS: atom_id res chain seq x y z
N MET A 1 56.66 -5.61 5.00
CA MET A 1 55.46 -6.34 4.53
C MET A 1 54.35 -6.07 5.55
N ASN A 2 53.60 -4.97 5.37
CA ASN A 2 52.55 -4.57 6.31
C ASN A 2 51.20 -4.90 5.68
N ARG A 3 50.81 -6.17 5.71
CA ARG A 3 49.45 -6.57 5.30
C ARG A 3 48.52 -6.27 6.46
N ASN A 4 47.91 -5.08 6.42
CA ASN A 4 46.96 -4.68 7.43
C ASN A 4 45.71 -5.56 7.29
N PRO A 5 45.35 -6.37 8.31
CA PRO A 5 44.28 -7.36 8.21
C PRO A 5 42.91 -6.72 7.98
N ILE A 6 42.81 -5.40 8.12
CA ILE A 6 41.61 -4.58 7.90
C ILE A 6 41.37 -4.25 6.40
N ILE A 7 42.42 -4.27 5.57
CA ILE A 7 42.32 -3.97 4.13
C ILE A 7 41.30 -4.87 3.39
N PRO A 8 41.27 -6.20 3.59
CA PRO A 8 40.24 -7.03 2.95
C PRO A 8 38.82 -6.70 3.43
N PHE A 9 38.63 -6.32 4.69
CA PHE A 9 37.31 -5.95 5.22
C PHE A 9 36.81 -4.62 4.65
N ILE A 10 37.69 -3.63 4.50
CA ILE A 10 37.35 -2.34 3.87
C ILE A 10 36.99 -2.53 2.39
N LEU A 11 37.70 -3.42 1.68
CA LEU A 11 37.39 -3.73 0.28
C LEU A 11 36.02 -4.41 0.13
N ILE A 12 35.68 -5.37 1.00
CA ILE A 12 34.37 -6.03 0.98
C ILE A 12 33.26 -5.04 1.32
N MET A 13 33.48 -4.16 2.30
CA MET A 13 32.51 -3.13 2.69
C MET A 13 32.28 -2.11 1.57
N ALA A 14 33.34 -1.63 0.91
CA ALA A 14 33.25 -0.70 -0.20
C ALA A 14 32.56 -1.32 -1.42
N LEU A 15 32.82 -2.61 -1.69
CA LEU A 15 32.17 -3.35 -2.77
C LEU A 15 30.68 -3.56 -2.48
N GLY A 16 30.33 -3.91 -1.24
CA GLY A 16 28.94 -4.06 -0.80
C GLY A 16 28.14 -2.76 -0.87
N ILE A 17 28.71 -1.65 -0.39
CA ILE A 17 28.07 -0.33 -0.48
C ILE A 17 27.93 0.10 -1.95
N GLY A 18 28.96 -0.11 -2.77
CA GLY A 18 28.90 0.18 -4.21
C GLY A 18 27.81 -0.60 -4.93
N LEU A 19 27.62 -1.88 -4.58
CA LEU A 19 26.58 -2.73 -5.16
C LEU A 19 25.17 -2.26 -4.77
N VAL A 20 24.96 -1.85 -3.52
CA VAL A 20 23.67 -1.29 -3.06
C VAL A 20 23.36 0.03 -3.79
N PHE A 21 24.32 0.93 -3.93
CA PHE A 21 24.11 2.18 -4.67
C PHE A 21 23.85 1.93 -6.16
N PHE A 22 24.55 0.98 -6.78
CA PHE A 22 24.36 0.60 -8.18
C PHE A 22 22.97 -0.02 -8.42
N LEU A 23 22.56 -0.99 -7.59
CA LEU A 23 21.21 -1.58 -7.67
C LEU A 23 20.10 -0.57 -7.31
N SER A 24 20.38 0.42 -6.47
CA SER A 24 19.40 1.49 -6.18
C SER A 24 19.18 2.40 -7.39
N ILE A 25 20.22 2.71 -8.16
CA ILE A 25 20.10 3.51 -9.38
C ILE A 25 19.41 2.71 -10.49
N GLU A 26 19.75 1.42 -10.66
CA GLU A 26 19.02 0.54 -11.58
C GLU A 26 17.57 0.30 -11.15
N GLY A 27 17.30 0.23 -9.84
CA GLY A 27 15.96 0.08 -9.28
C GLY A 27 15.06 1.29 -9.50
N LEU A 28 15.61 2.50 -9.53
CA LEU A 28 14.85 3.72 -9.86
C LEU A 28 14.58 3.86 -11.36
N ASN A 29 15.41 3.27 -12.22
CA ASN A 29 15.25 3.32 -13.68
C ASN A 29 14.45 2.12 -14.25
N ASN A 30 14.34 1.02 -13.48
CA ASN A 30 13.50 -0.16 -13.75
C ASN A 30 12.44 -0.37 -12.65
N ALA A 31 11.89 0.74 -12.12
CA ALA A 31 10.87 0.72 -11.08
C ALA A 31 9.57 -0.01 -11.50
N GLU A 32 9.43 -0.35 -12.79
CA GLU A 32 8.30 -1.08 -13.35
C GLU A 32 8.41 -2.61 -13.20
N GLU A 33 9.60 -3.21 -12.99
CA GLU A 33 9.75 -4.69 -13.11
C GLU A 33 10.15 -5.43 -11.81
N LYS A 34 10.70 -4.77 -10.78
CA LYS A 34 11.27 -5.47 -9.60
C LYS A 34 10.60 -5.19 -8.25
N ALA A 35 9.34 -4.81 -8.25
CA ALA A 35 8.50 -4.78 -7.06
C ALA A 35 7.84 -6.15 -6.72
N ASN A 36 8.22 -7.25 -7.40
CA ASN A 36 7.45 -8.49 -7.36
C ASN A 36 8.10 -9.71 -6.67
N GLU A 37 9.35 -9.65 -6.22
CA GLU A 37 9.95 -10.82 -5.55
C GLU A 37 10.29 -10.51 -4.10
N GLU A 38 9.40 -10.98 -3.23
CA GLU A 38 9.44 -11.02 -1.77
C GLU A 38 8.78 -9.85 -1.03
N LYS A 39 7.46 -9.70 -1.19
CA LYS A 39 6.47 -10.30 -0.28
C LYS A 39 5.07 -9.79 -0.60
N HIS A 40 4.15 -10.75 -0.68
CA HIS A 40 2.70 -10.62 -0.82
C HIS A 40 2.21 -10.49 -2.26
N GLY A 41 1.60 -11.59 -2.71
CA GLY A 41 1.15 -11.79 -4.08
C GLY A 41 -0.11 -11.01 -4.45
N GLU A 42 -0.28 -10.96 -5.77
CA GLU A 42 -1.54 -10.86 -6.53
C GLU A 42 -2.59 -9.86 -6.02
N MET A 43 -2.68 -8.69 -6.67
CA MET A 43 -3.49 -8.54 -7.89
C MET A 43 -3.48 -7.11 -8.41
N LYS A 44 -3.15 -7.02 -9.71
CA LYS A 44 -3.70 -6.12 -10.74
C LYS A 44 -3.50 -4.62 -10.61
N GLU A 45 -2.60 -4.16 -11.47
CA GLU A 45 -2.75 -2.96 -12.30
C GLU A 45 -4.20 -2.47 -12.42
N GLY A 46 -4.43 -1.32 -11.79
CA GLY A 46 -5.43 -0.34 -12.15
C GLY A 46 -4.71 0.99 -12.19
N GLU A 47 -4.04 1.23 -13.30
CA GLU A 47 -3.49 2.51 -13.71
C GLU A 47 -4.54 3.61 -13.55
N GLU A 48 -4.28 4.59 -12.70
CA GLU A 48 -4.48 6.00 -13.01
C GLU A 48 -3.64 6.83 -12.02
N ALA A 49 -2.43 7.16 -12.48
CA ALA A 49 -1.67 8.25 -11.92
C ALA A 49 -2.45 9.54 -12.19
N SER A 50 -2.99 10.15 -11.13
CA SER A 50 -3.36 11.55 -11.17
C SER A 50 -2.87 12.28 -9.92
N SER A 51 -2.38 13.47 -10.19
CA SER A 51 -1.48 14.31 -9.42
C SER A 51 -1.93 14.60 -7.99
N GLY A 52 -1.17 14.17 -6.98
CA GLY A 52 -1.38 14.60 -5.59
C GLY A 52 -2.73 14.23 -4.97
N GLU A 53 -3.48 13.33 -5.63
CA GLU A 53 -4.82 12.90 -5.25
C GLU A 53 -4.77 11.78 -4.21
N PHE A 54 -5.77 11.79 -3.34
CA PHE A 54 -5.95 10.79 -2.29
C PHE A 54 -6.00 9.38 -2.88
N ASP A 55 -5.07 8.52 -2.45
CA ASP A 55 -5.02 7.10 -2.82
C ASP A 55 -5.91 6.28 -1.87
N PRO A 56 -7.08 5.79 -2.34
CA PRO A 56 -7.99 5.03 -1.50
C PRO A 56 -7.43 3.65 -1.13
N GLU A 57 -6.63 3.04 -2.01
CA GLU A 57 -6.07 1.71 -1.78
C GLU A 57 -4.95 1.76 -0.74
N ALA A 58 -4.06 2.76 -0.81
CA ALA A 58 -3.07 2.98 0.25
C ALA A 58 -3.76 3.26 1.59
N LYS A 59 -4.81 4.11 1.60
CA LYS A 59 -5.55 4.39 2.83
C LYS A 59 -6.26 3.16 3.39
N TYR A 60 -6.77 2.29 2.52
CA TYR A 60 -7.35 1.02 2.91
C TYR A 60 -6.31 0.11 3.59
N LYS A 61 -5.13 -0.04 2.98
CA LYS A 61 -4.03 -0.84 3.53
C LYS A 61 -3.52 -0.29 4.88
N GLU A 62 -3.59 1.02 5.08
CA GLU A 62 -3.16 1.66 6.32
C GLU A 62 -4.15 1.42 7.48
N SER A 63 -5.46 1.58 7.24
CA SER A 63 -6.44 1.74 8.32
C SER A 63 -7.62 0.76 8.29
N CYS A 64 -7.88 0.09 7.17
CA CYS A 64 -9.10 -0.70 6.96
C CYS A 64 -8.84 -2.21 6.85
N VAL A 65 -7.68 -2.59 6.32
CA VAL A 65 -7.29 -3.99 6.04
C VAL A 65 -7.33 -4.89 7.27
N SER A 66 -7.02 -4.35 8.45
CA SER A 66 -6.99 -5.09 9.72
C SER A 66 -8.36 -5.66 10.11
N CYS A 67 -9.44 -5.00 9.68
CA CYS A 67 -10.81 -5.42 9.96
C CYS A 67 -11.50 -6.03 8.74
N HIS A 68 -11.23 -5.51 7.54
CA HIS A 68 -11.94 -5.87 6.31
C HIS A 68 -11.19 -6.85 5.40
N GLY A 69 -9.98 -7.27 5.79
CA GLY A 69 -9.21 -8.31 5.10
C GLY A 69 -8.36 -7.79 3.94
N GLY A 70 -7.28 -8.51 3.62
CA GLY A 70 -6.34 -8.15 2.54
C GLY A 70 -6.98 -8.13 1.16
N ASN A 71 -7.98 -8.99 0.95
CA ASN A 71 -8.73 -9.12 -0.28
C ASN A 71 -10.16 -8.59 -0.14
N TYR A 72 -10.43 -7.71 0.82
CA TYR A 72 -11.75 -7.11 1.04
C TYR A 72 -12.86 -8.15 1.39
N GLU A 73 -12.45 -9.35 1.79
CA GLU A 73 -13.28 -10.52 2.08
C GLU A 73 -13.96 -10.45 3.45
N GLY A 74 -13.55 -9.48 4.27
CA GLY A 74 -14.01 -9.33 5.64
C GLY A 74 -13.20 -10.13 6.64
N GLY A 75 -13.52 -9.96 7.92
CA GLY A 75 -12.85 -10.59 9.04
C GLY A 75 -13.51 -10.15 10.34
N ALA A 76 -12.92 -9.15 11.01
CA ALA A 76 -13.57 -8.49 12.14
C ALA A 76 -14.74 -7.58 11.69
N GLY A 77 -14.58 -6.95 10.53
CA GLY A 77 -15.64 -6.23 9.82
C GLY A 77 -16.24 -7.08 8.69
N PRO A 78 -17.42 -6.70 8.17
CA PRO A 78 -18.04 -7.38 7.04
C PRO A 78 -17.20 -7.25 5.75
N ALA A 79 -17.42 -8.14 4.79
CA ALA A 79 -16.84 -8.04 3.46
C ALA A 79 -17.24 -6.73 2.77
N LEU A 80 -16.29 -6.10 2.07
CA LEU A 80 -16.53 -4.88 1.30
C LEU A 80 -16.83 -5.17 -0.18
N LYS A 81 -16.32 -6.30 -0.70
CA LYS A 81 -16.66 -6.79 -2.04
C LYS A 81 -18.15 -7.01 -2.20
N GLY A 82 -18.71 -6.49 -3.29
CA GLY A 82 -20.13 -6.68 -3.60
C GLY A 82 -21.08 -6.06 -2.57
N THR A 83 -20.63 -5.01 -1.87
CA THR A 83 -21.47 -4.28 -0.91
C THR A 83 -22.77 -3.81 -1.58
N LYS A 84 -23.89 -4.00 -0.88
CA LYS A 84 -25.22 -3.54 -1.31
C LYS A 84 -25.49 -2.09 -0.93
N LEU A 85 -24.57 -1.46 -0.18
CA LEU A 85 -24.73 -0.09 0.28
C LEU A 85 -24.56 0.88 -0.88
N SER A 86 -25.33 1.95 -0.84
CA SER A 86 -25.14 3.10 -1.73
C SER A 86 -23.86 3.86 -1.38
N LYS A 87 -23.39 4.70 -2.31
CA LYS A 87 -22.20 5.54 -2.08
C LYS A 87 -22.37 6.41 -0.84
N ASP A 88 -23.55 7.01 -0.66
CA ASP A 88 -23.84 7.91 0.45
C ASP A 88 -23.85 7.16 1.79
N GLU A 89 -24.42 5.95 1.85
CA GLU A 89 -24.36 5.12 3.05
C GLU A 89 -22.94 4.68 3.41
N ILE A 90 -22.08 4.45 2.41
CA ILE A 90 -20.66 4.14 2.63
C ILE A 90 -19.95 5.35 3.23
N LYS A 91 -20.17 6.55 2.68
CA LYS A 91 -19.60 7.80 3.22
C LYS A 91 -20.03 8.05 4.65
N GLU A 92 -21.33 7.92 4.94
CA GLU A 92 -21.85 8.09 6.31
C GLU A 92 -21.27 7.04 7.26
N THR A 93 -21.14 5.78 6.81
CA THR A 93 -20.52 4.72 7.62
C THR A 93 -19.05 5.03 7.92
N ILE A 94 -18.28 5.54 6.96
CA ILE A 94 -16.86 5.89 7.18
C ILE A 94 -16.74 7.13 8.07
N LYS A 95 -17.61 8.13 7.86
CA LYS A 95 -17.60 9.37 8.63
C LYS A 95 -17.98 9.14 10.09
N ASN A 96 -19.09 8.44 10.33
CA ASN A 96 -19.67 8.26 11.66
C ASN A 96 -19.23 6.96 12.35
N GLY A 97 -18.60 6.05 11.62
CA GLY A 97 -18.37 4.69 12.09
C GLY A 97 -19.66 3.86 12.13
N ARG A 98 -19.53 2.56 12.38
CA ARG A 98 -20.69 1.67 12.56
C ARG A 98 -20.34 0.44 13.39
N GLY A 99 -21.06 0.27 14.51
CA GLY A 99 -20.79 -0.82 15.44
C GLY A 99 -19.40 -0.69 16.05
N ILE A 100 -18.51 -1.63 15.70
CA ILE A 100 -17.10 -1.62 16.13
C ILE A 100 -16.20 -0.77 15.21
N MET A 101 -16.68 -0.36 14.03
CA MET A 101 -15.90 0.45 13.11
C MET A 101 -15.82 1.89 13.64
N PRO A 102 -14.62 2.43 13.90
CA PRO A 102 -14.46 3.78 14.40
C PRO A 102 -14.80 4.84 13.34
N ALA A 103 -15.19 6.01 13.81
CA ALA A 103 -15.48 7.19 13.00
C ALA A 103 -14.19 7.90 12.53
N GLY A 104 -14.29 8.70 11.46
CA GLY A 104 -13.23 9.63 11.06
C GLY A 104 -11.96 8.98 10.50
N LEU A 105 -12.06 7.76 9.96
CA LEU A 105 -10.91 7.07 9.35
C LEU A 105 -10.40 7.73 8.06
N VAL A 106 -11.26 8.51 7.40
CA VAL A 106 -10.97 9.24 6.16
C VAL A 106 -11.44 10.69 6.34
N GLN A 107 -10.66 11.64 5.83
CA GLN A 107 -11.01 13.06 5.85
C GLN A 107 -12.24 13.33 4.99
N GLU A 108 -13.05 14.33 5.33
CA GLU A 108 -14.34 14.57 4.68
C GLU A 108 -14.21 14.81 3.18
N GLU A 109 -13.13 15.46 2.76
CA GLU A 109 -12.81 15.79 1.37
C GLU A 109 -12.53 14.54 0.53
N ASN A 110 -12.11 13.45 1.18
CA ASN A 110 -11.67 12.20 0.54
C ASN A 110 -12.73 11.07 0.66
N LEU A 111 -13.85 11.33 1.33
CA LEU A 111 -14.92 10.34 1.51
C LEU A 111 -15.54 9.91 0.20
N ASP A 112 -15.76 10.84 -0.74
CA ASP A 112 -16.34 10.52 -2.05
C ASP A 112 -15.43 9.59 -2.86
N ALA A 113 -14.13 9.88 -2.91
CA ALA A 113 -13.14 9.05 -3.59
C ALA A 113 -13.04 7.65 -2.97
N MET A 114 -13.01 7.57 -1.63
CA MET A 114 -13.00 6.29 -0.93
C MET A 114 -14.27 5.47 -1.19
N ALA A 115 -15.45 6.10 -1.15
CA ALA A 115 -16.71 5.41 -1.37
C ALA A 115 -16.87 4.91 -2.81
N ASP A 116 -16.42 5.70 -3.80
CA ASP A 116 -16.38 5.27 -5.21
C ASP A 116 -15.46 4.07 -5.40
N TRP A 117 -14.27 4.12 -4.81
CA TRP A 117 -13.33 3.02 -4.87
C TRP A 117 -13.90 1.75 -4.22
N ILE A 118 -14.49 1.82 -3.03
CA ILE A 118 -15.13 0.65 -2.38
C ILE A 118 -16.24 0.06 -3.27
N LYS A 119 -17.03 0.88 -3.95
CA LYS A 119 -18.06 0.41 -4.89
C LYS A 119 -17.48 -0.25 -6.14
N SER A 120 -16.26 0.10 -6.52
CA SER A 120 -15.57 -0.54 -7.63
C SER A 120 -15.13 -1.97 -7.31
N LEU A 121 -14.97 -2.30 -6.01
CA LEU A 121 -14.60 -3.63 -5.53
C LEU A 121 -15.74 -4.63 -5.76
N LYS A 122 -15.50 -5.59 -6.66
CA LYS A 122 -16.41 -6.70 -6.97
C LYS A 122 -16.09 -7.96 -6.18
#